data_AF-A0A9D2UFE6-F1
#
_entry.id   AF-A0A9D2UFE6-F1
#
_cell.length_a   1.000
_cell.length_b   1.000
_cell.length_c   1.000
_cell.angle_alpha   90.00
_cell.angle_beta   90.00
_cell.angle_gamma   90.00
#
_symmetry.space_group_name_H-M   'P 1'
#
loop_
_entity.id
_entity.type
_entity.pdbx_description
1 polymer ?
#
loop_
_entity_poly.entity_id
_entity_poly.type
_entity_poly.pdbx_seq_one_letter_code
_entity_poly.pdbx_strand_id
1 'polypeptide(L)'
;MSRSEESSQKDSRAEGKRPVRGSHRVMSASGRVPTRLVFGREQQEGPAPRFSPVLAPVIRTVKKYHPDEDLEVLQRAFQVANHYHRGQKRKSGDPYITHPVAVTTILAEIGATGPVLVAGLLHDTVEDTEYTQEQLTADFGTEVAYLVDGVTKLDKVSYGDNAPIETIRKLVVSMSQDARVLLIKLADRLHNARTWRFVSGASAARKAEETLQIYAPLAHRLGLNTIKWELEDLSFAAMSPDIYAEIVRMVGERTPKLEKYLAEARVTIEDRLAQVGLEATVTGRPKHYYSIHQKMKTKGKSFDDINDILAVRIMVEEEADCYTALGHVMSLWMAVPGRFKDYIKQPKHNHYQSLHMTVHGP
;
A
#
# COMPACT_ATOMS: atom_id res chain seq x y z
N MET A 1 -45.26 33.63 60.07
CA MET A 1 -46.00 32.45 59.56
C MET A 1 -45.67 32.35 58.07
N SER A 2 -44.51 31.81 57.70
CA SER A 2 -44.16 30.38 57.50
C SER A 2 -44.64 29.83 56.14
N ARG A 3 -43.70 29.16 55.44
CA ARG A 3 -43.73 28.44 54.12
C ARG A 3 -43.17 29.28 52.96
N SER A 4 -41.99 29.03 52.37
CA SER A 4 -41.27 27.81 51.94
C SER A 4 -41.96 27.08 50.77
N GLU A 5 -41.37 27.20 49.56
CA GLU A 5 -41.46 26.31 48.37
C GLU A 5 -40.65 27.02 47.26
N GLU A 6 -39.34 26.80 47.10
CA GLU A 6 -38.62 25.65 46.49
C GLU A 6 -38.72 25.59 44.95
N SER A 7 -37.53 25.50 44.34
CA SER A 7 -37.24 25.75 42.93
C SER A 7 -37.40 24.51 42.05
N SER A 8 -37.78 24.70 40.79
CA SER A 8 -37.56 23.69 39.74
C SER A 8 -37.37 24.33 38.37
N GLN A 9 -36.09 24.51 38.03
CA GLN A 9 -35.61 24.90 36.71
C GLN A 9 -35.38 23.61 35.92
N LYS A 10 -36.17 23.36 34.87
CA LYS A 10 -36.07 22.17 34.02
C LYS A 10 -34.97 22.37 32.96
N ASP A 11 -33.91 21.59 33.11
CA ASP A 11 -32.88 21.30 32.10
C ASP A 11 -33.50 20.57 30.89
N SER A 12 -33.39 21.15 29.69
CA SER A 12 -33.64 20.48 28.42
C SER A 12 -32.36 19.80 27.93
N ARG A 13 -32.16 18.54 28.33
CA ARG A 13 -31.11 17.67 27.79
C ARG A 13 -31.42 17.28 26.34
N ALA A 14 -30.49 17.60 25.46
CA ALA A 14 -30.45 17.20 24.06
C ALA A 14 -30.40 15.66 23.91
N GLU A 15 -31.27 15.14 23.06
CA GLU A 15 -31.30 13.73 22.66
C GLU A 15 -30.03 13.36 21.88
N GLY A 16 -29.30 12.37 22.39
CA GLY A 16 -28.12 11.82 21.76
C GLY A 16 -28.46 11.05 20.48
N LYS A 17 -28.10 11.61 19.33
CA LYS A 17 -28.06 10.88 18.05
C LYS A 17 -26.96 9.81 18.11
N ARG A 18 -27.36 8.54 18.08
CA ARG A 18 -26.46 7.39 17.89
C ARG A 18 -25.73 7.52 16.54
N PRO A 19 -24.41 7.30 16.46
CA PRO A 19 -23.73 7.29 15.18
C PRO A 19 -24.14 6.03 14.41
N VAL A 20 -24.68 6.24 13.21
CA VAL A 20 -25.00 5.18 12.24
C VAL A 20 -23.69 4.55 11.79
N ARG A 21 -23.46 3.29 12.19
CA ARG A 21 -22.34 2.47 11.70
C ARG A 21 -22.56 2.16 10.22
N GLY A 22 -21.96 2.96 9.34
CA GLY A 22 -21.81 2.63 7.93
C GLY A 22 -20.89 1.41 7.77
N SER A 23 -21.39 0.36 7.13
CA SER A 23 -20.60 -0.83 6.83
C SER A 23 -19.55 -0.52 5.76
N HIS A 24 -18.33 -0.22 6.18
CA HIS A 24 -17.19 -0.11 5.28
C HIS A 24 -16.79 -1.50 4.75
N ARG A 25 -17.26 -1.86 3.56
CA ARG A 25 -16.50 -2.75 2.68
C ARG A 25 -15.53 -1.89 1.90
N VAL A 26 -14.36 -1.66 2.49
CA VAL A 26 -13.16 -1.42 1.69
C VAL A 26 -12.98 -2.69 0.86
N MET A 27 -12.98 -2.58 -0.47
CA MET A 27 -12.55 -3.67 -1.34
C MET A 27 -11.06 -3.89 -1.13
N SER A 28 -10.74 -4.52 -0.01
CA SER A 28 -9.53 -5.30 0.16
C SER A 28 -9.61 -6.42 -0.86
N ALA A 29 -8.52 -6.61 -1.61
CA ALA A 29 -8.22 -7.88 -2.23
C ALA A 29 -8.31 -8.95 -1.12
N SER A 30 -9.44 -9.64 -1.07
CA SER A 30 -9.79 -10.54 0.02
C SER A 30 -9.12 -11.89 -0.21
N GLY A 31 -7.96 -12.08 0.41
CA GLY A 31 -7.59 -13.37 0.99
C GLY A 31 -8.01 -13.36 2.46
N ARG A 32 -9.26 -13.74 2.75
CA ARG A 32 -9.76 -13.85 4.14
C ARG A 32 -9.02 -14.97 4.87
N VAL A 33 -8.36 -14.67 5.98
CA VAL A 33 -7.96 -15.66 6.99
C VAL A 33 -9.19 -15.90 7.89
N PRO A 34 -9.75 -17.12 8.00
CA PRO A 34 -10.89 -17.37 8.87
C PRO A 34 -10.47 -17.41 10.35
N THR A 35 -11.04 -16.55 11.16
CA THR A 35 -10.97 -16.57 12.63
C THR A 35 -12.19 -17.31 13.20
N ARG A 36 -12.09 -18.63 13.35
CA ARG A 36 -12.77 -19.47 14.38
C ARG A 36 -12.53 -20.95 14.08
N LEU A 37 -11.73 -21.60 14.91
CA LEU A 37 -11.68 -23.07 14.99
C LEU A 37 -13.00 -23.55 15.59
N VAL A 38 -13.81 -24.23 14.79
CA VAL A 38 -14.82 -25.18 15.28
C VAL A 38 -14.18 -26.56 15.12
N PHE A 39 -13.96 -27.25 16.24
CA PHE A 39 -13.47 -28.62 16.27
C PHE A 39 -14.54 -29.56 15.68
N GLY A 40 -14.42 -29.84 14.38
CA GLY A 40 -15.07 -30.95 13.69
C GLY A 40 -13.98 -31.94 13.28
N ARG A 41 -14.04 -33.15 13.84
CA ARG A 41 -13.01 -34.19 13.74
C ARG A 41 -13.15 -34.91 12.41
N GLU A 42 -12.36 -34.54 11.41
CA GLU A 42 -12.06 -35.38 10.25
C GLU A 42 -10.53 -35.50 10.12
N GLN A 43 -10.03 -36.69 10.40
CA GLN A 43 -8.64 -37.06 10.20
C GLN A 43 -8.39 -37.17 8.69
N GLN A 44 -7.72 -36.18 8.10
CA GLN A 44 -6.99 -36.36 6.85
C GLN A 44 -5.51 -36.55 7.20
N GLU A 45 -5.05 -37.78 7.07
CA GLU A 45 -3.63 -38.13 7.07
C GLU A 45 -3.00 -37.63 5.75
N GLY A 46 -2.40 -36.44 5.81
CA GLY A 46 -1.48 -35.92 4.79
C GLY A 46 -0.14 -35.56 5.45
N PRO A 47 0.97 -35.52 4.69
CA PRO A 47 2.26 -35.15 5.26
C PRO A 47 2.17 -33.75 5.86
N ALA A 48 2.68 -33.57 7.08
CA ALA A 48 2.68 -32.29 7.79
C ALA A 48 3.18 -31.16 6.86
N PRO A 49 2.65 -29.92 6.97
CA PRO A 49 3.11 -28.84 6.12
C PRO A 49 4.62 -28.66 6.31
N ARG A 50 5.40 -28.81 5.23
CA ARG A 50 6.87 -28.63 5.24
C ARG A 50 7.30 -27.24 5.75
N PHE A 51 6.38 -26.27 5.75
CA PHE A 51 6.61 -24.88 6.12
C PHE A 51 5.62 -24.41 7.19
N SER A 52 6.06 -23.45 8.02
CA SER A 52 5.18 -22.80 9.01
C SER A 52 3.97 -22.15 8.32
N PRO A 53 2.74 -22.31 8.84
CA PRO A 53 1.54 -21.66 8.29
C PRO A 53 1.67 -20.14 8.18
N VAL A 54 2.49 -19.53 9.05
CA VAL A 54 2.75 -18.08 9.06
C VAL A 54 3.56 -17.66 7.83
N LEU A 55 4.47 -18.51 7.33
CA LEU A 55 5.30 -18.23 6.16
C LEU A 55 4.58 -18.53 4.83
N ALA A 56 3.45 -19.23 4.88
CA ALA A 56 2.71 -19.65 3.70
C ALA A 56 2.34 -18.52 2.71
N PRO A 57 1.98 -17.29 3.15
CA PRO A 57 1.75 -16.18 2.22
C PRO A 57 2.99 -15.83 1.38
N VAL A 58 4.16 -15.73 2.02
CA VAL A 58 5.43 -15.46 1.34
C VAL A 58 5.72 -16.55 0.31
N ILE A 59 5.65 -17.82 0.72
CA ILE A 59 5.96 -18.95 -0.18
C ILE A 59 5.02 -18.98 -1.39
N ARG A 60 3.72 -18.73 -1.20
CA ARG A 60 2.76 -18.70 -2.31
C ARG A 60 3.09 -17.59 -3.30
N THR A 61 3.42 -16.40 -2.80
CA THR A 61 3.77 -15.26 -3.65
C THR A 61 5.08 -15.53 -4.40
N VAL A 62 6.11 -16.01 -3.70
CA VAL A 62 7.40 -16.35 -4.30
C VAL A 62 7.22 -17.39 -5.40
N LYS A 63 6.55 -18.51 -5.13
CA LYS A 63 6.30 -19.56 -6.15
C LYS A 63 5.52 -19.06 -7.36
N LYS A 64 4.67 -18.04 -7.20
CA LYS A 64 3.89 -17.48 -8.31
C LYS A 64 4.77 -16.69 -9.27
N TYR A 65 5.74 -15.93 -8.75
CA TYR A 65 6.56 -15.02 -9.56
C TYR A 65 7.94 -15.58 -9.89
N HIS A 66 8.49 -16.42 -9.01
CA HIS A 66 9.84 -16.99 -9.06
C HIS A 66 9.81 -18.46 -8.58
N PRO A 67 9.38 -19.40 -9.44
CA PRO A 67 9.20 -20.80 -9.04
C PRO A 67 10.50 -21.53 -8.67
N ASP A 68 11.63 -21.04 -9.17
CA ASP A 68 12.96 -21.65 -8.97
C ASP A 68 13.71 -21.10 -7.74
N GLU A 69 13.08 -20.21 -6.96
CA GLU A 69 13.69 -19.62 -5.76
C GLU A 69 13.96 -20.67 -4.67
N ASP A 70 15.10 -20.55 -3.99
CA ASP A 70 15.45 -21.43 -2.88
C ASP A 70 14.62 -21.11 -1.63
N LEU A 71 13.56 -21.89 -1.44
CA LEU A 71 12.65 -21.75 -0.30
C LEU A 71 13.26 -22.26 1.01
N GLU A 72 14.31 -23.08 0.99
CA GLU A 72 14.94 -23.60 2.20
C GLU A 72 15.69 -22.49 2.94
N VAL A 73 16.38 -21.61 2.20
CA VAL A 73 17.04 -20.43 2.78
C VAL A 73 16.01 -19.50 3.45
N LEU A 74 14.87 -19.25 2.81
CA LEU A 74 13.78 -18.45 3.38
C LEU A 74 13.19 -19.09 4.64
N GLN A 75 13.05 -20.42 4.64
CA GLN A 75 12.58 -21.14 5.82
C GLN A 75 13.56 -21.03 6.99
N ARG A 76 14.87 -21.18 6.73
CA ARG A 76 15.92 -20.99 7.74
C ARG A 76 15.90 -19.57 8.30
N ALA A 77 15.82 -18.56 7.43
CA ALA A 77 15.71 -17.15 7.84
C ALA A 77 14.48 -16.90 8.73
N PHE A 78 13.32 -17.45 8.36
CA PHE A 78 12.12 -17.36 9.17
C PHE A 78 12.29 -18.02 10.55
N GLN A 79 12.95 -19.19 10.62
CA GLN A 79 13.19 -19.87 11.89
C GLN A 79 14.09 -19.06 12.81
N VAL A 80 15.15 -18.46 12.28
CA VAL A 80 16.05 -17.55 13.02
C VAL A 80 15.26 -16.34 13.51
N ALA A 81 14.56 -15.63 12.63
CA ALA A 81 13.74 -14.47 13.03
C ALA A 81 12.70 -14.82 14.10
N ASN A 82 12.00 -15.95 13.95
CA ASN A 82 11.00 -16.40 14.92
C ASN A 82 11.61 -16.82 16.27
N HIS A 83 12.83 -17.34 16.26
CA HIS A 83 13.55 -17.69 17.47
C HIS A 83 13.96 -16.44 18.25
N TYR A 84 14.61 -15.48 17.60
CA TYR A 84 15.12 -14.28 18.25
C TYR A 84 14.02 -13.29 18.68
N HIS A 85 12.92 -13.21 17.93
CA HIS A 85 11.76 -12.42 18.32
C HIS A 85 10.77 -13.18 19.21
N ARG A 86 11.14 -14.34 19.75
CA ARG A 86 10.24 -15.14 20.60
C ARG A 86 9.87 -14.38 21.87
N GLY A 87 8.58 -14.31 22.15
CA GLY A 87 8.05 -13.59 23.31
C GLY A 87 7.86 -12.08 23.09
N GLN A 88 8.41 -11.52 22.00
CA GLN A 88 8.15 -10.14 21.61
C GLN A 88 6.76 -10.00 20.99
N LYS A 89 6.09 -8.90 21.31
CA LYS A 89 4.74 -8.58 20.79
C LYS A 89 4.74 -7.20 20.13
N ARG A 90 3.97 -7.07 19.05
CA ARG A 90 3.66 -5.78 18.43
C ARG A 90 2.74 -4.98 19.35
N LYS A 91 2.63 -3.67 19.08
CA LYS A 91 1.64 -2.79 19.74
C LYS A 91 0.18 -3.23 19.50
N SER A 92 -0.08 -4.04 18.47
CA SER A 92 -1.39 -4.68 18.25
C SER A 92 -1.68 -5.85 19.19
N GLY A 93 -0.65 -6.39 19.86
CA GLY A 93 -0.73 -7.60 20.68
C GLY A 93 -0.30 -8.89 19.95
N ASP A 94 -0.13 -8.84 18.62
CA ASP A 94 0.29 -9.98 17.80
C ASP A 94 1.77 -10.34 18.01
N PRO A 95 2.18 -11.60 17.76
CA PRO A 95 3.59 -11.98 17.77
C PRO A 95 4.43 -11.13 16.81
N TYR A 96 5.63 -10.72 17.24
CA TYR A 96 6.46 -9.81 16.44
C TYR A 96 6.80 -10.34 15.04
N ILE A 97 7.01 -11.66 14.91
CA ILE A 97 7.31 -12.35 13.65
C ILE A 97 6.29 -12.06 12.51
N THR A 98 5.07 -11.66 12.85
CA THR A 98 4.06 -11.28 11.85
C THR A 98 4.50 -10.09 11.00
N HIS A 99 5.31 -9.18 11.55
CA HIS A 99 5.80 -8.02 10.84
C HIS A 99 6.86 -8.36 9.78
N PRO A 100 8.01 -9.02 10.12
CA PRO A 100 8.98 -9.41 9.10
C PRO A 100 8.39 -10.27 7.99
N VAL A 101 7.44 -11.15 8.31
CA VAL A 101 6.72 -11.96 7.32
C VAL A 101 5.87 -11.08 6.39
N ALA A 102 5.16 -10.09 6.93
CA ALA A 102 4.36 -9.18 6.11
C ALA A 102 5.23 -8.28 5.22
N VAL A 103 6.36 -7.78 5.74
CA VAL A 103 7.36 -7.02 4.97
C VAL A 103 7.91 -7.86 3.82
N THR A 104 8.28 -9.11 4.10
CA THR A 104 8.77 -10.05 3.09
C THR A 104 7.70 -10.40 2.06
N THR A 105 6.43 -10.47 2.47
CA THR A 105 5.31 -10.67 1.54
C THR A 105 5.19 -9.50 0.58
N ILE A 106 5.28 -8.26 1.08
CA ILE A 106 5.28 -7.04 0.23
C ILE A 106 6.46 -7.07 -0.75
N LEU A 107 7.65 -7.45 -0.29
CA LEU A 107 8.84 -7.58 -1.14
C LEU A 107 8.66 -8.64 -2.23
N ALA A 108 8.08 -9.79 -1.91
CA ALA A 108 7.77 -10.83 -2.88
C ALA A 108 6.70 -10.37 -3.90
N GLU A 109 5.69 -9.59 -3.47
CA GLU A 109 4.65 -9.06 -4.35
C GLU A 109 5.18 -8.06 -5.39
N ILE A 110 6.23 -7.31 -5.05
CA ILE A 110 6.93 -6.42 -6.00
C ILE A 110 8.02 -7.14 -6.82
N GLY A 111 8.15 -8.45 -6.65
CA GLY A 111 9.04 -9.31 -7.44
C GLY A 111 10.47 -9.41 -6.93
N ALA A 112 10.76 -9.02 -5.68
CA ALA A 112 12.08 -9.22 -5.08
C ALA A 112 12.38 -10.71 -4.85
N THR A 113 13.66 -11.08 -4.90
CA THR A 113 14.16 -12.46 -4.84
C THR A 113 15.34 -12.62 -3.88
N GLY A 114 15.68 -13.88 -3.57
CA GLY A 114 16.88 -14.29 -2.87
C GLY A 114 17.27 -13.45 -1.66
N PRO A 115 18.45 -12.80 -1.68
CA PRO A 115 19.00 -12.06 -0.53
C PRO A 115 18.06 -10.96 0.01
N VAL A 116 17.23 -10.35 -0.84
CA VAL A 116 16.32 -9.26 -0.43
C VAL A 116 15.18 -9.80 0.43
N LEU A 117 14.64 -10.96 0.08
CA LEU A 117 13.57 -11.61 0.86
C LEU A 117 14.10 -12.12 2.20
N VAL A 118 15.30 -12.69 2.20
CA VAL A 118 16.01 -13.11 3.43
C VAL A 118 16.27 -11.92 4.34
N ALA A 119 16.81 -10.82 3.79
CA ALA A 119 17.04 -9.60 4.54
C ALA A 119 15.72 -8.99 5.06
N GLY A 120 14.62 -9.08 4.30
CA GLY A 120 13.28 -8.67 4.76
C GLY A 120 12.79 -9.43 5.99
N LEU A 121 13.08 -10.73 6.10
CA LEU A 121 12.76 -11.54 7.29
C LEU A 121 13.64 -11.20 8.49
N LEU A 122 14.86 -10.74 8.25
CA LEU A 122 15.90 -10.52 9.27
C LEU A 122 16.13 -9.04 9.61
N HIS A 123 15.46 -8.09 8.95
CA HIS A 123 15.83 -6.67 9.02
C HIS A 123 15.85 -6.06 10.43
N ASP A 124 14.94 -6.49 11.31
CA ASP A 124 14.87 -6.02 12.70
C ASP A 124 15.62 -6.92 13.69
N THR A 125 16.20 -8.04 13.24
CA THR A 125 16.81 -9.01 14.16
C THR A 125 18.07 -8.47 14.82
N VAL A 126 18.89 -7.71 14.09
CA VAL A 126 20.16 -7.15 14.60
C VAL A 126 19.92 -5.95 15.52
N GLU A 127 18.81 -5.24 15.36
CA GLU A 127 18.50 -4.05 16.16
C GLU A 127 17.73 -4.39 17.46
N ASP A 128 16.74 -5.29 17.37
CA ASP A 128 15.81 -5.56 18.47
C ASP A 128 16.14 -6.82 19.29
N THR A 129 17.22 -7.53 18.95
CA THR A 129 17.56 -8.83 19.57
C THR A 129 19.06 -8.97 19.82
N GLU A 130 19.48 -10.07 20.47
CA GLU A 130 20.90 -10.37 20.73
C GLU A 130 21.65 -10.93 19.50
N TYR A 131 20.97 -11.06 18.35
CA TYR A 131 21.56 -11.58 17.13
C TYR A 131 22.56 -10.59 16.53
N THR A 132 23.82 -11.01 16.34
CA THR A 132 24.89 -10.09 15.91
C THR A 132 25.10 -10.07 14.41
N GLN A 133 25.72 -8.99 13.92
CA GLN A 133 26.07 -8.84 12.51
C GLN A 133 27.05 -9.93 12.04
N GLU A 134 27.94 -10.38 12.91
CA GLU A 134 28.89 -11.47 12.64
C GLU A 134 28.15 -12.81 12.46
N GLN A 135 27.16 -13.09 13.33
CA GLN A 135 26.31 -14.28 13.21
C GLN A 135 25.51 -14.26 11.91
N LEU A 136 24.88 -13.13 11.59
CA LEU A 136 24.15 -12.93 10.34
C LEU A 136 25.03 -13.19 9.11
N THR A 137 26.27 -12.70 9.14
CA THR A 137 27.24 -12.91 8.06
C THR A 137 27.66 -14.37 7.92
N ALA A 138 27.84 -15.08 9.04
CA ALA A 138 28.20 -16.49 9.04
C ALA A 138 27.04 -17.38 8.52
N ASP A 139 25.81 -17.07 8.91
CA ASP A 139 24.64 -17.92 8.62
C ASP A 139 24.07 -17.69 7.21
N PHE A 140 24.08 -16.44 6.72
CA PHE A 140 23.41 -16.04 5.46
C PHE A 140 24.34 -15.32 4.46
N GLY A 141 25.61 -15.13 4.79
CA GLY A 141 26.59 -14.51 3.92
C GLY A 141 26.66 -12.98 4.01
N THR A 142 27.70 -12.42 3.39
CA THR A 142 28.03 -10.98 3.45
C THR A 142 26.99 -10.10 2.75
N GLU A 143 26.32 -10.61 1.73
CA GLU A 143 25.33 -9.84 0.97
C GLU A 143 24.07 -9.55 1.78
N VAL A 144 23.47 -10.57 2.43
CA VAL A 144 22.31 -10.38 3.31
C VAL A 144 22.69 -9.50 4.49
N ALA A 145 23.87 -9.72 5.07
CA ALA A 145 24.40 -8.93 6.16
C ALA A 145 24.51 -7.44 5.79
N TYR A 146 25.06 -7.13 4.61
CA TYR A 146 25.13 -5.77 4.08
C TYR A 146 23.74 -5.12 3.94
N LEU A 147 22.75 -5.85 3.41
CA LEU A 147 21.40 -5.34 3.25
C LEU A 147 20.75 -4.99 4.60
N VAL A 148 20.85 -5.89 5.58
CA VAL A 148 20.27 -5.68 6.93
C VAL A 148 20.95 -4.50 7.63
N ASP A 149 22.29 -4.44 7.62
CA ASP A 149 23.05 -3.33 8.20
C ASP A 149 22.68 -1.98 7.54
N GLY A 150 22.49 -1.98 6.21
CA GLY A 150 22.00 -0.82 5.48
C GLY A 150 20.63 -0.32 5.98
N VAL A 151 19.69 -1.24 6.25
CA VAL A 151 18.36 -0.90 6.77
C VAL A 151 18.44 -0.37 8.21
N THR A 152 19.13 -1.07 9.11
CA THR A 152 19.30 -0.67 10.51
C THR A 152 19.96 0.71 10.65
N LYS A 153 20.93 1.05 9.78
CA LYS A 153 21.54 2.39 9.77
C LYS A 153 20.56 3.48 9.35
N LEU A 154 19.67 3.21 8.40
CA LEU A 154 18.64 4.16 7.97
C LEU A 154 17.63 4.43 9.09
N ASP A 155 17.32 3.42 9.90
CA ASP A 155 16.47 3.59 11.08
C ASP A 155 17.09 4.54 12.09
N LYS A 156 18.32 4.28 12.52
CA LYS A 156 19.04 5.12 13.51
C LYS A 156 19.12 6.59 13.10
N VAL A 157 19.29 6.87 11.79
CA VAL A 157 19.33 8.23 11.26
C VAL A 157 17.95 8.91 11.28
N SER A 158 16.88 8.15 11.05
CA SER A 158 15.50 8.67 11.02
C SER A 158 14.96 9.00 12.43
N TYR A 159 15.54 8.39 13.48
CA TYR A 159 15.15 8.59 14.89
C TYR A 159 15.72 9.85 15.55
N GLY A 160 16.56 10.64 14.88
CA GLY A 160 16.99 11.93 15.41
C GLY A 160 15.82 12.92 15.45
N ASP A 161 15.18 13.08 16.61
CA ASP A 161 13.93 13.85 16.82
C ASP A 161 13.97 15.33 16.34
N ASN A 162 15.13 15.85 15.92
CA ASN A 162 15.31 17.21 15.39
C ASN A 162 16.07 17.28 14.06
N ALA A 163 16.32 16.16 13.39
CA ALA A 163 17.00 16.19 12.11
C ALA A 163 16.09 16.85 11.05
N PRO A 164 16.52 17.92 10.37
CA PRO A 164 15.74 18.51 9.29
C PRO A 164 15.40 17.46 8.23
N ILE A 165 14.19 17.51 7.70
CA ILE A 165 13.71 16.54 6.69
C ILE A 165 14.63 16.54 5.45
N GLU A 166 15.25 17.67 5.12
CA GLU A 166 16.25 17.74 4.06
C GLU A 166 17.52 16.94 4.35
N THR A 167 17.94 16.90 5.61
CA THR A 167 19.09 16.11 6.07
C THR A 167 18.77 14.63 5.99
N ILE A 168 17.59 14.20 6.47
CA ILE A 168 17.14 12.81 6.35
C ILE A 168 17.03 12.43 4.87
N ARG A 169 16.46 13.28 4.02
CA ARG A 169 16.37 13.04 2.58
C ARG A 169 17.75 12.88 1.93
N LYS A 170 18.72 13.75 2.25
CA LYS A 170 20.10 13.65 1.74
C LYS A 170 20.79 12.38 2.22
N LEU A 171 20.59 11.99 3.49
CA LEU A 171 21.17 10.78 4.06
C LEU A 171 20.57 9.51 3.45
N VAL A 172 19.24 9.44 3.32
CA VAL A 172 18.58 8.32 2.66
C VAL A 172 19.05 8.19 1.21
N VAL A 173 19.23 9.30 0.48
CA VAL A 173 19.79 9.28 -0.88
C VAL A 173 21.28 8.91 -0.90
N SER A 174 22.06 9.34 0.09
CA SER A 174 23.50 9.05 0.17
C SER A 174 23.82 7.61 0.57
N MET A 175 22.99 7.00 1.42
CA MET A 175 23.16 5.62 1.89
C MET A 175 22.50 4.59 0.97
N SER A 176 21.66 5.04 0.03
CA SER A 176 20.97 4.19 -0.96
C SER A 176 21.76 3.96 -2.24
N GLN A 177 23.08 3.76 -2.13
CA GLN A 177 23.86 3.28 -3.28
C GLN A 177 23.32 1.93 -3.80
N ASP A 178 22.70 1.14 -2.92
CA ASP A 178 21.95 -0.06 -3.28
C ASP A 178 20.43 0.17 -3.17
N ALA A 179 19.73 0.07 -4.31
CA ALA A 179 18.29 0.20 -4.39
C ALA A 179 17.55 -0.86 -3.55
N ARG A 180 18.17 -2.02 -3.30
CA ARG A 180 17.57 -3.13 -2.53
C ARG A 180 17.36 -2.78 -1.07
N VAL A 181 18.28 -2.01 -0.47
CA VAL A 181 18.13 -1.49 0.90
C VAL A 181 16.92 -0.56 1.00
N LEU A 182 16.73 0.31 0.00
CA LEU A 182 15.53 1.16 -0.06
C LEU A 182 14.25 0.37 -0.25
N LEU A 183 14.27 -0.70 -1.05
CA LEU A 183 13.11 -1.58 -1.24
C LEU A 183 12.66 -2.18 0.09
N ILE A 184 13.59 -2.73 0.86
CA ILE A 184 13.30 -3.29 2.19
C ILE A 184 12.73 -2.20 3.10
N LYS A 185 13.35 -1.02 3.12
CA LYS A 185 12.89 0.09 3.97
C LYS A 185 11.50 0.61 3.59
N LEU A 186 11.18 0.68 2.31
CA LEU A 186 9.85 1.08 1.83
C LEU A 186 8.79 0.04 2.19
N ALA A 187 9.11 -1.25 2.09
CA ALA A 187 8.21 -2.33 2.49
C ALA A 187 7.95 -2.34 4.00
N ASP A 188 8.99 -2.15 4.82
CA ASP A 188 8.88 -1.94 6.26
C ASP A 188 7.98 -0.73 6.58
N ARG A 189 8.29 0.44 5.99
CA ARG A 189 7.51 1.66 6.21
C ARG A 189 6.04 1.49 5.81
N LEU A 190 5.76 0.78 4.71
CA LEU A 190 4.40 0.48 4.28
C LEU A 190 3.65 -0.41 5.28
N HIS A 191 4.27 -1.47 5.77
CA HIS A 191 3.64 -2.32 6.79
C HIS A 191 3.40 -1.54 8.09
N ASN A 192 4.35 -0.71 8.50
CA ASN A 192 4.19 0.18 9.65
C ASN A 192 3.04 1.17 9.45
N ALA A 193 2.89 1.75 8.25
CA ALA A 193 1.77 2.62 7.91
C ALA A 193 0.40 1.92 7.99
N ARG A 194 0.31 0.67 7.52
CA ARG A 194 -0.91 -0.17 7.63
C ARG A 194 -1.31 -0.45 9.08
N THR A 195 -0.39 -0.31 10.03
CA THR A 195 -0.59 -0.61 11.46
C THR A 195 -0.62 0.64 12.37
N TRP A 196 -0.60 1.86 11.82
CA TRP A 196 -0.65 3.10 12.62
C TRP A 196 -1.90 3.27 13.48
N ARG A 197 -3.00 2.56 13.19
CA ARG A 197 -4.20 2.55 14.04
C ARG A 197 -3.94 2.08 15.49
N PHE A 198 -2.82 1.38 15.73
CA PHE A 198 -2.44 0.87 17.04
C PHE A 198 -1.43 1.76 17.77
N VAL A 199 -1.02 2.91 17.19
CA VAL A 199 -0.13 3.88 17.84
C VAL A 199 -0.89 5.17 18.17
N SER A 200 -0.31 6.01 19.01
CA SER A 200 -0.93 7.30 19.35
C SER A 200 -1.05 8.20 18.12
N GLY A 201 -2.12 9.00 18.03
CA GLY A 201 -2.38 9.88 16.89
C GLY A 201 -1.21 10.84 16.60
N ALA A 202 -0.58 11.39 17.65
CA ALA A 202 0.58 12.26 17.50
C ALA A 202 1.81 11.53 16.90
N SER A 203 2.05 10.27 17.30
CA SER A 203 3.14 9.47 16.73
C SER A 203 2.85 9.06 15.28
N ALA A 204 1.60 8.67 14.99
CA ALA A 204 1.15 8.34 13.65
C ALA A 204 1.29 9.55 12.71
N ALA A 205 0.82 10.73 13.11
CA ALA A 205 0.90 11.95 12.32
C ALA A 205 2.35 12.35 11.99
N ARG A 206 3.27 12.24 12.96
CA ARG A 206 4.70 12.50 12.72
C ARG A 206 5.31 11.52 11.72
N LYS A 207 5.05 10.21 11.90
CA LYS A 207 5.54 9.17 10.98
C LYS A 207 4.92 9.32 9.58
N ALA A 208 3.67 9.78 9.50
CA ALA A 208 2.97 10.06 8.26
C ALA A 208 3.56 11.26 7.52
N GLU A 209 3.92 12.34 8.23
CA GLU A 209 4.61 13.49 7.65
C GLU A 209 5.97 13.09 7.07
N GLU A 210 6.77 12.35 7.82
CA GLU A 210 8.04 11.77 7.36
C GLU A 210 7.82 10.92 6.09
N THR A 211 6.77 10.09 6.10
CA THR A 211 6.37 9.22 4.98
C THR A 211 6.05 10.01 3.72
N LEU A 212 5.25 11.07 3.81
CA LEU A 212 4.91 11.92 2.66
C LEU A 212 6.10 12.70 2.12
N GLN A 213 6.97 13.20 3.00
CA GLN A 213 8.05 14.08 2.57
C GLN A 213 9.29 13.31 2.07
N ILE A 214 9.52 12.10 2.56
CA ILE A 214 10.74 11.33 2.25
C ILE A 214 10.39 10.08 1.44
N TYR A 215 9.61 9.16 2.02
CA TYR A 215 9.44 7.81 1.46
C TYR A 215 8.55 7.76 0.23
N ALA A 216 7.44 8.53 0.18
CA ALA A 216 6.58 8.57 -0.99
C ALA A 216 7.30 9.13 -2.25
N PRO A 217 8.08 10.23 -2.18
CA PRO A 217 8.92 10.68 -3.28
C PRO A 217 9.98 9.66 -3.71
N LEU A 218 10.57 8.92 -2.77
CA LEU A 218 11.55 7.87 -3.08
C LEU A 218 10.88 6.69 -3.81
N ALA A 219 9.72 6.22 -3.33
CA ALA A 219 8.93 5.21 -4.02
C ALA A 219 8.55 5.66 -5.44
N HIS A 220 8.19 6.93 -5.61
CA HIS A 220 7.92 7.50 -6.93
C HIS A 220 9.15 7.46 -7.85
N ARG A 221 10.33 7.78 -7.33
CA ARG A 221 11.60 7.77 -8.09
C ARG A 221 11.97 6.36 -8.54
N LEU A 222 11.70 5.35 -7.71
CA LEU A 222 11.91 3.93 -8.03
C LEU A 222 10.81 3.32 -8.91
N GLY A 223 9.80 4.10 -9.33
CA GLY A 223 8.68 3.60 -10.14
C GLY A 223 7.64 2.76 -9.36
N LEU A 224 7.77 2.66 -8.03
CA LEU A 224 6.91 1.88 -7.14
C LEU A 224 5.60 2.62 -6.83
N ASN A 225 4.82 2.87 -7.86
CA ASN A 225 3.63 3.72 -7.77
C ASN A 225 2.54 3.14 -6.84
N THR A 226 2.39 1.81 -6.78
CA THR A 226 1.42 1.17 -5.87
C THR A 226 1.77 1.45 -4.41
N ILE A 227 3.04 1.25 -4.02
CA ILE A 227 3.53 1.57 -2.67
C ILE A 227 3.39 3.07 -2.40
N LYS A 228 3.80 3.92 -3.35
CA LYS A 228 3.70 5.37 -3.23
C LYS A 228 2.27 5.79 -2.87
N TRP A 229 1.28 5.38 -3.66
CA TRP A 229 -0.10 5.82 -3.46
C TRP A 229 -0.68 5.31 -2.15
N GLU A 230 -0.35 4.08 -1.76
CA GLU A 230 -0.80 3.53 -0.50
C GLU A 230 -0.18 4.26 0.70
N LEU A 231 1.13 4.55 0.65
CA LEU A 231 1.80 5.39 1.63
C LEU A 231 1.17 6.79 1.71
N GLU A 232 0.85 7.40 0.56
CA GLU A 232 0.21 8.71 0.48
C GLU A 232 -1.18 8.72 1.15
N ASP A 233 -2.04 7.76 0.82
CA ASP A 233 -3.39 7.67 1.38
C ASP A 233 -3.37 7.34 2.89
N LEU A 234 -2.52 6.42 3.33
CA LEU A 234 -2.36 6.08 4.75
C LEU A 234 -1.83 7.28 5.55
N SER A 235 -0.87 8.00 4.99
CA SER A 235 -0.30 9.18 5.65
C SER A 235 -1.30 10.31 5.72
N PHE A 236 -2.07 10.51 4.65
CA PHE A 236 -3.14 11.51 4.65
C PHE A 236 -4.21 11.21 5.69
N ALA A 237 -4.64 9.94 5.81
CA ALA A 237 -5.59 9.51 6.82
C ALA A 237 -5.08 9.72 8.26
N ALA A 238 -3.77 9.54 8.49
CA ALA A 238 -3.16 9.73 9.80
C ALA A 238 -2.92 11.22 10.15
N MET A 239 -2.60 12.07 9.16
CA MET A 239 -2.31 13.49 9.39
C MET A 239 -3.56 14.36 9.48
N SER A 240 -4.61 14.03 8.72
CA SER A 240 -5.82 14.86 8.61
C SER A 240 -7.07 13.98 8.52
N PRO A 241 -7.43 13.29 9.62
CA PRO A 241 -8.51 12.30 9.60
C PRO A 241 -9.87 12.90 9.22
N ASP A 242 -10.16 14.14 9.64
CA ASP A 242 -11.44 14.80 9.34
C ASP A 242 -11.60 15.09 7.83
N ILE A 243 -10.56 15.68 7.23
CA ILE A 243 -10.54 15.98 5.78
C ILE A 243 -10.56 14.68 4.97
N TYR A 244 -9.83 13.66 5.42
CA TYR A 244 -9.85 12.34 4.79
C TYR A 244 -11.26 11.74 4.81
N ALA A 245 -11.94 11.76 5.95
CA ALA A 245 -13.31 11.26 6.09
C ALA A 245 -14.30 12.03 5.21
N GLU A 246 -14.14 13.34 5.10
CA GLU A 246 -14.97 14.18 4.21
C GLU A 246 -14.80 13.78 2.73
N ILE A 247 -13.55 13.63 2.26
CA ILE A 247 -13.27 13.23 0.88
C ILE A 247 -13.81 11.81 0.61
N VAL A 248 -13.64 10.87 1.55
CA VAL A 248 -14.19 9.52 1.43
C VAL A 248 -15.70 9.56 1.29
N ARG A 249 -16.39 10.39 2.09
CA ARG A 249 -17.86 10.57 1.99
C ARG A 249 -18.26 11.14 0.63
N MET A 250 -17.63 12.23 0.20
CA MET A 250 -17.94 12.88 -1.09
C MET A 250 -17.71 11.93 -2.28
N VAL A 251 -16.64 11.13 -2.24
CA VAL A 251 -16.40 10.10 -3.26
C VAL A 251 -17.47 9.02 -3.18
N GLY A 252 -17.78 8.51 -1.98
CA GLY A 252 -18.78 7.46 -1.78
C GLY A 252 -20.20 7.84 -2.25
N GLU A 253 -20.59 9.11 -2.11
CA GLU A 253 -21.88 9.61 -2.62
C GLU A 253 -21.95 9.61 -4.16
N ARG A 254 -20.80 9.76 -4.84
CA ARG A 254 -20.72 9.74 -6.32
C ARG A 254 -20.44 8.36 -6.89
N THR A 255 -19.82 7.47 -6.12
CA THR A 255 -19.40 6.13 -6.57
C THR A 255 -20.51 5.37 -7.30
N PRO A 256 -21.77 5.28 -6.84
CA PRO A 256 -22.78 4.48 -7.52
C PRO A 256 -23.07 4.93 -8.96
N LYS A 257 -23.11 6.25 -9.21
CA LYS A 257 -23.30 6.80 -10.55
C LYS A 257 -22.07 6.55 -11.42
N LEU A 258 -20.89 6.75 -10.84
CA LEU A 258 -19.62 6.57 -11.54
C LEU A 258 -19.31 5.10 -11.85
N GLU A 259 -19.70 4.15 -11.00
CA GLU A 259 -19.55 2.71 -11.24
C GLU A 259 -20.42 2.23 -12.38
N LYS A 260 -21.68 2.70 -12.46
CA LYS A 260 -22.56 2.40 -13.59
C LYS A 260 -21.96 2.91 -14.90
N TYR A 261 -21.50 4.17 -14.89
CA TYR A 261 -20.82 4.78 -16.03
C TYR A 261 -19.57 4.00 -16.47
N LEU A 262 -18.75 3.59 -15.50
CA LEU A 262 -17.53 2.84 -15.75
C LEU A 262 -17.82 1.45 -16.30
N ALA A 263 -18.89 0.79 -15.82
CA ALA A 263 -19.33 -0.49 -16.33
C ALA A 263 -19.80 -0.39 -17.78
N GLU A 264 -20.60 0.62 -18.12
CA GLU A 264 -21.05 0.88 -19.49
C GLU A 264 -19.87 1.18 -20.44
N ALA A 265 -18.95 2.06 -20.02
CA ALA A 265 -17.74 2.36 -20.79
C ALA A 265 -16.85 1.13 -20.96
N ARG A 266 -16.72 0.30 -19.92
CA ARG A 266 -15.92 -0.94 -19.95
C ARG A 266 -16.46 -1.92 -20.97
N VAL A 267 -17.76 -2.23 -20.92
CA VAL A 267 -18.41 -3.16 -21.88
C VAL A 267 -18.24 -2.64 -23.30
N THR A 268 -18.48 -1.34 -23.53
CA THR A 268 -18.32 -0.73 -24.86
C THR A 268 -16.89 -0.85 -25.40
N ILE A 269 -15.88 -0.65 -24.56
CA ILE A 269 -14.47 -0.81 -24.94
C ILE A 269 -14.16 -2.28 -25.20
N GLU A 270 -14.55 -3.19 -24.29
CA GLU A 270 -14.29 -4.63 -24.42
C GLU A 270 -14.90 -5.18 -25.72
N ASP A 271 -16.15 -4.85 -26.02
CA ASP A 271 -16.82 -5.26 -27.26
C ASP A 271 -16.09 -4.73 -28.50
N ARG A 272 -15.65 -3.46 -28.46
CA ARG A 272 -14.94 -2.84 -29.59
C ARG A 272 -13.58 -3.49 -29.83
N LEU A 273 -12.84 -3.80 -28.77
CA LEU A 273 -11.53 -4.44 -28.87
C LEU A 273 -11.66 -5.90 -29.32
N ALA A 274 -12.70 -6.61 -28.87
CA ALA A 274 -13.00 -7.98 -29.30
C ALA A 274 -13.36 -8.05 -30.79
N GLN A 275 -14.14 -7.10 -31.32
CA GLN A 275 -14.48 -7.03 -32.75
C GLN A 275 -13.27 -6.93 -33.68
N VAL A 276 -12.16 -6.40 -33.19
CA VAL A 276 -10.93 -6.22 -33.97
C VAL A 276 -9.86 -7.25 -33.62
N GLY A 277 -10.20 -8.24 -32.79
CA GLY A 277 -9.30 -9.32 -32.39
C GLY A 277 -8.19 -8.88 -31.45
N LEU A 278 -8.34 -7.76 -30.73
CA LEU A 278 -7.35 -7.29 -29.78
C LEU A 278 -7.63 -7.88 -28.38
N GLU A 279 -6.74 -8.73 -27.90
CA GLU A 279 -6.80 -9.21 -26.52
C GLU A 279 -6.34 -8.12 -25.55
N ALA A 280 -7.25 -7.65 -24.70
CA ALA A 280 -6.97 -6.59 -23.75
C ALA A 280 -7.74 -6.79 -22.44
N THR A 281 -7.10 -6.44 -21.32
CA THR A 281 -7.76 -6.40 -20.01
C THR A 281 -8.19 -4.98 -19.68
N VAL A 282 -9.51 -4.75 -19.62
CA VAL A 282 -10.09 -3.43 -19.31
C VAL A 282 -10.52 -3.38 -17.85
N THR A 283 -10.03 -2.39 -17.11
CA THR A 283 -10.29 -2.25 -15.67
C THR A 283 -10.62 -0.82 -15.27
N GLY A 284 -11.42 -0.69 -14.22
CA GLY A 284 -11.58 0.58 -13.51
C GLY A 284 -10.37 0.90 -12.65
N ARG A 285 -9.87 2.13 -12.74
CA ARG A 285 -8.83 2.66 -11.87
C ARG A 285 -9.42 3.77 -10.99
N PRO A 286 -9.70 3.49 -9.70
CA PRO A 286 -10.07 4.55 -8.77
C PRO A 286 -8.89 5.49 -8.55
N LYS A 287 -9.16 6.77 -8.33
CA LYS A 287 -8.15 7.71 -7.86
C LYS A 287 -7.96 7.62 -6.35
N HIS A 288 -6.71 7.76 -5.94
CA HIS A 288 -6.30 7.86 -4.54
C HIS A 288 -6.76 9.17 -3.90
N TYR A 289 -7.20 9.11 -2.65
CA TYR A 289 -7.82 10.24 -1.94
C TYR A 289 -6.84 11.39 -1.74
N TYR A 290 -5.58 11.10 -1.44
CA TYR A 290 -4.54 12.12 -1.33
C TYR A 290 -4.34 12.87 -2.64
N SER A 291 -4.38 12.18 -3.78
CA SER A 291 -4.29 12.82 -5.10
C SER A 291 -5.50 13.72 -5.41
N ILE A 292 -6.69 13.38 -4.91
CA ILE A 292 -7.89 14.22 -5.02
C ILE A 292 -7.70 15.48 -4.16
N HIS A 293 -7.31 15.33 -2.89
CA HIS A 293 -7.02 16.43 -1.99
C HIS A 293 -5.97 17.39 -2.56
N GLN A 294 -4.86 16.86 -3.08
CA GLN A 294 -3.79 17.67 -3.67
C GLN A 294 -4.30 18.46 -4.88
N LYS A 295 -5.15 17.87 -5.72
CA LYS A 295 -5.77 18.60 -6.84
C LYS A 295 -6.71 19.71 -6.38
N MET A 296 -7.49 19.49 -5.33
CA MET A 296 -8.35 20.52 -4.73
C MET A 296 -7.50 21.71 -4.24
N LYS A 297 -6.45 21.41 -3.47
CA LYS A 297 -5.54 22.43 -2.90
C LYS A 297 -4.75 23.20 -3.96
N THR A 298 -4.11 22.50 -4.91
CA THR A 298 -3.21 23.15 -5.89
C THR A 298 -3.98 23.89 -6.99
N LYS A 299 -5.18 23.44 -7.38
CA LYS A 299 -5.95 24.07 -8.47
C LYS A 299 -7.08 24.97 -7.99
N GLY A 300 -7.30 25.07 -6.67
CA GLY A 300 -8.43 25.82 -6.08
C GLY A 300 -9.79 25.36 -6.59
N LYS A 301 -9.88 24.10 -7.06
CA LYS A 301 -11.09 23.55 -7.68
C LYS A 301 -12.02 23.00 -6.62
N SER A 302 -13.32 23.24 -6.79
CA SER A 302 -14.33 22.56 -5.99
C SER A 302 -14.28 21.04 -6.26
N PHE A 303 -14.77 20.22 -5.33
CA PHE A 303 -14.88 18.78 -5.54
C PHE A 303 -15.78 18.45 -6.77
N ASP A 304 -16.73 19.33 -7.08
CA ASP A 304 -17.65 19.23 -8.23
C ASP A 304 -16.91 19.37 -9.57
N ASP A 305 -15.85 20.16 -9.62
CA ASP A 305 -15.04 20.36 -10.84
C ASP A 305 -14.06 19.22 -11.12
N ILE A 306 -13.98 18.22 -10.23
CA ILE A 306 -13.14 17.04 -10.41
C ILE A 306 -13.93 16.01 -11.21
N ASN A 307 -13.98 16.20 -12.53
CA ASN A 307 -14.64 15.29 -13.47
C ASN A 307 -13.90 13.95 -13.68
N ASP A 308 -12.78 13.77 -13.01
CA ASP A 308 -11.80 12.71 -13.29
C ASP A 308 -11.55 11.94 -11.97
N ILE A 309 -12.62 11.41 -11.37
CA ILE A 309 -12.57 10.60 -10.13
C ILE A 309 -12.26 9.14 -10.47
N LEU A 310 -12.81 8.63 -11.58
CA LEU A 310 -12.56 7.29 -12.10
C LEU A 310 -11.92 7.38 -13.48
N ALA A 311 -11.01 6.46 -13.77
CA ALA A 311 -10.39 6.30 -15.08
C ALA A 311 -10.51 4.84 -15.54
N VAL A 312 -10.52 4.60 -16.85
CA VAL A 312 -10.39 3.26 -17.41
C VAL A 312 -8.92 2.98 -17.70
N ARG A 313 -8.46 1.77 -17.39
CA ARG A 313 -7.14 1.26 -17.75
C ARG A 313 -7.32 0.07 -18.69
N ILE A 314 -6.68 0.14 -19.84
CA ILE A 314 -6.58 -0.93 -20.82
C ILE A 314 -5.15 -1.47 -20.73
N MET A 315 -5.00 -2.78 -20.55
CA MET A 315 -3.71 -3.48 -20.51
C MET A 315 -3.65 -4.44 -21.68
N VAL A 316 -2.53 -4.40 -22.42
CA VAL A 316 -2.24 -5.19 -23.61
C VAL A 316 -0.82 -5.75 -23.47
N GLU A 317 -0.48 -6.78 -24.25
CA GLU A 317 0.84 -7.42 -24.19
C GLU A 317 1.91 -6.61 -24.94
N GLU A 318 1.58 -6.05 -26.11
CA GLU A 318 2.56 -5.40 -26.99
C GLU A 318 2.44 -3.87 -27.04
N GLU A 319 3.56 -3.17 -27.31
CA GLU A 319 3.58 -1.70 -27.46
C GLU A 319 2.69 -1.24 -28.62
N ALA A 320 2.70 -1.97 -29.75
CA ALA A 320 1.90 -1.64 -30.92
C ALA A 320 0.39 -1.65 -30.61
N ASP A 321 -0.04 -2.61 -29.78
CA ASP A 321 -1.43 -2.78 -29.37
C ASP A 321 -1.94 -1.61 -28.53
N CYS A 322 -1.05 -0.88 -27.84
CA CYS A 322 -1.41 0.33 -27.11
C CYS A 322 -1.95 1.41 -28.06
N TYR A 323 -1.31 1.57 -29.23
CA TYR A 323 -1.71 2.55 -30.24
C TYR A 323 -2.95 2.09 -31.01
N THR A 324 -3.08 0.79 -31.27
CA THR A 324 -4.30 0.19 -31.84
C THR A 324 -5.50 0.44 -30.93
N ALA A 325 -5.37 0.12 -29.64
CA ALA A 325 -6.40 0.36 -28.64
C ALA A 325 -6.76 1.86 -28.54
N LEU A 326 -5.77 2.75 -28.56
CA LEU A 326 -5.99 4.20 -28.57
C LEU A 326 -6.87 4.63 -29.76
N GLY A 327 -6.56 4.17 -30.97
CA GLY A 327 -7.33 4.49 -32.19
C GLY A 327 -8.78 4.02 -32.08
N HIS A 328 -9.01 2.82 -31.54
CA HIS A 328 -10.36 2.32 -31.33
C HIS A 328 -11.13 3.10 -30.26
N VAL A 329 -10.49 3.51 -29.17
CA VAL A 329 -11.14 4.38 -28.17
C VAL A 329 -11.49 5.75 -28.77
N MET A 330 -10.62 6.34 -29.60
CA MET A 330 -10.93 7.58 -30.32
C MET A 330 -12.08 7.43 -31.32
N SER A 331 -12.33 6.23 -31.83
CA SER A 331 -13.48 5.95 -32.70
C SER A 331 -14.81 5.87 -31.94
N LEU A 332 -14.76 5.56 -30.64
CA LEU A 332 -15.94 5.50 -29.78
C LEU A 332 -16.34 6.88 -29.25
N TRP A 333 -15.35 7.69 -28.85
CA TRP A 333 -15.58 8.97 -28.19
C TRP A 333 -14.63 10.07 -28.67
N MET A 334 -15.17 11.29 -28.74
CA MET A 334 -14.39 12.47 -29.13
C MET A 334 -13.32 12.79 -28.07
N ALA A 335 -12.07 12.91 -28.50
CA ALA A 335 -10.96 13.29 -27.64
C ALA A 335 -11.04 14.77 -27.24
N VAL A 336 -10.71 15.06 -25.98
CA VAL A 336 -10.61 16.43 -25.48
C VAL A 336 -9.28 17.04 -25.96
N PRO A 337 -9.30 18.18 -26.69
CA PRO A 337 -8.09 18.81 -27.20
C PRO A 337 -7.06 19.12 -26.10
N GLY A 338 -5.77 18.87 -26.38
CA GLY A 338 -4.67 19.14 -25.46
C GLY A 338 -4.61 18.23 -24.23
N ARG A 339 -5.41 17.15 -24.19
CA ARG A 339 -5.45 16.18 -23.07
C ARG A 339 -4.91 14.79 -23.43
N PHE A 340 -4.16 14.69 -24.52
CA PHE A 340 -3.41 13.49 -24.89
C PHE A 340 -1.97 13.59 -24.39
N LYS A 341 -1.42 12.49 -23.86
CA LYS A 341 -0.01 12.38 -23.47
C LYS A 341 0.51 10.99 -23.82
N ASP A 342 1.58 10.94 -24.60
CA ASP A 342 2.28 9.72 -24.95
C ASP A 342 3.50 9.53 -24.04
N TYR A 343 3.33 8.77 -22.96
CA TYR A 343 4.45 8.39 -22.10
C TYR A 343 5.18 7.14 -22.58
N ILE A 344 4.77 6.51 -23.69
CA ILE A 344 5.53 5.41 -24.30
C ILE A 344 6.74 6.00 -25.03
N LYS A 345 6.52 7.01 -25.90
CA LYS A 345 7.61 7.73 -26.60
C LYS A 345 8.34 8.74 -25.73
N GLN A 346 7.67 9.30 -24.72
CA GLN A 346 8.29 10.18 -23.74
C GLN A 346 8.12 9.63 -22.32
N PRO A 347 8.87 8.57 -21.96
CA PRO A 347 8.81 7.99 -20.63
C PRO A 347 9.09 9.04 -19.56
N LYS A 348 8.42 8.91 -18.41
CA LYS A 348 8.74 9.74 -17.26
C LYS A 348 10.12 9.37 -16.71
N HIS A 349 10.71 10.27 -15.92
CA HIS A 349 11.99 10.05 -15.23
C HIS A 349 12.05 8.78 -14.36
N ASN A 350 10.90 8.22 -13.96
CA ASN A 350 10.80 6.98 -13.20
C ASN A 350 10.45 5.76 -14.07
N HIS A 351 10.75 5.82 -15.38
CA HIS A 351 10.47 4.79 -16.38
C HIS A 351 8.98 4.44 -16.56
N TYR A 352 8.07 5.27 -16.04
CA TYR A 352 6.63 5.07 -16.27
C TYR A 352 6.27 5.30 -17.75
N GLN A 353 5.65 4.30 -18.35
CA GLN A 353 5.16 4.29 -19.73
C GLN A 353 3.66 3.97 -19.77
N SER A 354 2.90 4.74 -20.56
CA SER A 354 1.45 4.57 -20.79
C SER A 354 0.94 5.64 -21.76
N LEU A 355 -0.13 5.37 -22.50
CA LEU A 355 -0.88 6.39 -23.25
C LEU A 355 -2.00 6.95 -22.38
N HIS A 356 -2.04 8.27 -22.20
CA HIS A 356 -3.10 8.94 -21.45
C HIS A 356 -3.94 9.78 -22.39
N MET A 357 -5.25 9.59 -22.36
CA MET A 357 -6.20 10.37 -23.14
C MET A 357 -7.41 10.73 -22.27
N THR A 358 -7.98 11.91 -22.49
CA THR A 358 -9.28 12.30 -21.95
C THR A 358 -10.26 12.38 -23.12
N VAL A 359 -11.43 11.75 -22.97
CA VAL A 359 -12.49 11.74 -23.98
C VAL A 359 -13.79 12.26 -23.38
N HIS A 360 -14.70 12.73 -24.24
CA HIS A 360 -16.10 12.93 -23.91
C HIS A 360 -16.79 11.57 -23.92
N GLY A 361 -16.80 10.88 -22.77
CA GLY A 361 -17.43 9.56 -22.65
C GLY A 361 -18.97 9.63 -22.78
N PRO A 362 -19.66 8.49 -22.61
CA PRO A 362 -21.09 8.35 -22.88
C PRO A 362 -22.01 9.29 -22.06
#